data_AF-A0A3M2ZWL3-F1
#
_entry.id   AF-A0A3M2ZWL3-F1
#
_cell.length_a   1.000
_cell.length_b   1.000
_cell.length_c   1.000
_cell.angle_alpha   90.00
_cell.angle_beta   90.00
_cell.angle_gamma   90.00
#
_symmetry.space_group_name_H-M   'P 1'
#
loop_
_entity.id
_entity.type
_entity.pdbx_description
1 polymer ?
#
loop_
_entity_poly.entity_id
_entity_poly.type
_entity_poly.pdbx_seq_one_letter_code
_entity_poly.pdbx_strand_id
1 'polypeptide(L)' 'MKKPEERLMSLNNARPLLGCIADDFTGATDLANMLVRGGMRTVQSIGIPSAEMAAGLDADAIVIALKSRTTQSA' A
#
# COMPACT_ATOMS: atom_id res chain seq x y z
N MET A 1 -5.00 3.07 -30.77
CA MET A 1 -5.98 2.09 -30.26
C MET A 1 -5.19 0.82 -29.95
N LYS A 2 -4.94 0.51 -28.66
CA LYS A 2 -4.09 -0.63 -28.26
C LYS A 2 -4.71 -1.96 -28.69
N LYS A 3 -3.90 -2.91 -29.14
CA LYS A 3 -4.35 -4.21 -29.67
C LYS A 3 -5.07 -5.02 -28.57
N PRO A 4 -6.03 -5.90 -28.92
CA PRO A 4 -6.75 -6.71 -27.93
C PRO A 4 -5.82 -7.60 -27.08
N GLU A 5 -4.72 -8.11 -27.64
CA GLU A 5 -3.70 -8.85 -26.86
C GLU A 5 -2.97 -7.98 -25.81
N GLU A 6 -2.72 -6.70 -26.09
CA GLU A 6 -2.13 -5.74 -25.14
C GLU A 6 -3.09 -5.39 -23.99
N ARG A 7 -4.40 -5.55 -24.23
CA ARG A 7 -5.45 -5.33 -23.23
C ARG A 7 -5.59 -6.50 -22.26
N LEU A 8 -5.27 -7.72 -22.70
CA LEU A 8 -5.31 -8.93 -21.88
C LEU A 8 -4.07 -9.03 -20.95
N MET A 9 -2.89 -8.59 -21.40
CA MET A 9 -1.69 -8.48 -20.55
C MET A 9 -1.79 -7.34 -19.50
N SER A 10 -2.67 -6.36 -19.72
CA SER A 10 -2.91 -5.24 -18.79
C SER A 10 -3.84 -5.59 -17.61
N LEU A 11 -4.28 -6.84 -17.47
CA LEU A 11 -5.20 -7.27 -16.41
C LEU A 11 -4.53 -7.63 -15.09
N ASN A 12 -3.19 -7.69 -15.04
CA ASN A 12 -2.47 -7.67 -13.76
C ASN A 12 -2.38 -6.23 -13.24
N ASN A 13 -3.54 -5.61 -13.05
CA ASN A 13 -3.66 -4.53 -12.09
C ASN A 13 -3.48 -5.19 -10.72
N ALA A 14 -2.23 -5.36 -10.28
CA ALA A 14 -1.89 -5.77 -8.92
C ALA A 14 -2.35 -4.67 -7.96
N ARG A 15 -3.67 -4.55 -7.83
CA ARG A 15 -4.32 -3.63 -6.90
C ARG A 15 -4.21 -4.30 -5.53
N PRO A 16 -3.67 -3.59 -4.54
CA PRO A 16 -3.64 -4.10 -3.18
C PRO A 16 -5.04 -4.52 -2.76
N LEU A 17 -5.13 -5.70 -2.16
CA LEU A 17 -6.37 -6.20 -1.57
C LEU A 17 -6.72 -5.42 -0.30
N LEU A 18 -5.69 -4.93 0.42
CA LEU A 18 -5.84 -4.25 1.70
C LEU A 18 -5.02 -2.96 1.74
N GLY A 19 -5.67 -1.87 2.15
CA GLY A 19 -5.02 -0.61 2.50
C GLY A 19 -5.19 -0.31 3.99
N CYS A 20 -4.11 0.04 4.67
CA CYS A 20 -4.10 0.38 6.09
C CYS A 20 -3.49 1.77 6.30
N ILE A 21 -4.05 2.53 7.23
CA ILE A 21 -3.51 3.84 7.65
C ILE A 21 -3.29 3.75 9.16
N ALA A 22 -2.04 3.94 9.59
CA ALA A 22 -1.64 3.99 10.98
C ALA A 22 -1.23 5.42 11.34
N ASP A 23 -1.46 5.80 12.60
CA ASP A 23 -1.21 7.16 13.11
C ASP A 23 0.23 7.38 13.60
N ASP A 24 1.02 6.31 13.67
CA ASP A 24 2.46 6.32 13.94
C ASP A 24 3.23 5.22 13.18
N PHE A 25 4.55 5.24 13.31
CA PHE A 25 5.47 4.33 12.63
C PHE A 25 5.54 2.93 13.27
N THR A 26 5.40 2.86 14.59
CA THR A 26 5.53 1.59 15.32
C THR A 26 4.32 0.70 15.05
N GLY A 27 3.10 1.24 15.21
CA GLY A 27 1.86 0.52 14.93
C GLY A 27 1.74 0.11 13.46
N ALA A 28 2.23 0.96 12.53
CA ALA A 28 2.32 0.60 11.12
C ALA A 28 3.21 -0.63 10.89
N THR A 29 4.38 -0.66 11.53
CA THR A 29 5.36 -1.74 11.38
C THR A 29 4.86 -3.05 11.98
N ASP A 30 4.21 -2.99 13.15
CA ASP A 30 3.61 -4.16 13.79
C ASP A 30 2.50 -4.77 12.91
N LEU A 31 1.63 -3.92 12.34
CA LEU A 31 0.59 -4.36 11.42
C LEU A 31 1.19 -4.99 10.15
N ALA A 32 2.17 -4.33 9.53
CA ALA A 32 2.84 -4.85 8.34
C ALA A 32 3.48 -6.23 8.62
N ASN A 33 4.09 -6.41 9.80
CA ASN A 33 4.67 -7.68 10.20
C ASN A 33 3.60 -8.78 10.37
N MET A 34 2.44 -8.45 10.94
CA MET A 34 1.32 -9.41 11.03
C MET A 34 0.82 -9.84 9.64
N LEU A 35 0.69 -8.90 8.70
CA LEU A 35 0.22 -9.17 7.34
C LEU A 35 1.22 -10.04 6.57
N VAL A 36 2.53 -9.75 6.67
CA VAL A 36 3.59 -10.58 6.09
C VAL A 36 3.57 -11.99 6.67
N ARG A 37 3.43 -12.14 7.99
CA ARG A 37 3.31 -13.45 8.64
C ARG A 37 2.04 -14.20 8.22
N GLY A 38 0.98 -13.49 7.85
CA GLY A 38 -0.25 -14.02 7.27
C GLY A 38 -0.14 -14.40 5.78
N GLY A 39 1.03 -14.19 5.16
CA GLY A 39 1.30 -14.53 3.76
C GLY A 39 1.05 -13.42 2.75
N MET A 40 0.76 -12.18 3.20
CA MET A 40 0.57 -11.04 2.29
C MET A 40 1.91 -10.36 1.98
N ARG A 41 2.20 -10.15 0.69
CA ARG A 41 3.26 -9.23 0.28
C ARG A 41 2.85 -7.82 0.69
N THR A 42 3.52 -7.26 1.70
CA THR A 42 3.12 -5.99 2.29
C THR A 42 4.19 -4.94 2.06
N VAL A 43 3.77 -3.76 1.61
CA VAL A 43 4.62 -2.56 1.55
C VAL A 43 4.18 -1.58 2.62
N GLN A 44 5.14 -1.08 3.39
CA GLN A 44 4.93 0.03 4.30
C GLN A 44 5.53 1.31 3.69
N SER A 45 4.77 2.40 3.74
CA SER A 45 5.23 3.75 3.40
C SER A 45 5.26 4.63 4.64
N ILE A 46 6.33 5.41 4.79
CA ILE A 46 6.42 6.50 5.76
C ILE A 46 5.85 7.74 5.08
N GLY A 47 4.68 8.19 5.53
CA GLY A 47 3.91 9.23 4.84
C GLY A 47 3.24 8.73 3.55
N ILE A 48 2.65 9.67 2.81
CA ILE A 48 1.92 9.39 1.57
C ILE A 48 2.93 9.27 0.41
N PRO A 49 3.01 8.13 -0.30
CA PRO A 49 3.90 7.97 -1.44
C PRO A 49 3.48 8.88 -2.61
N SER A 50 4.43 9.27 -3.47
CA SER A 50 4.09 10.00 -4.70
C SER A 50 3.23 9.14 -5.62
N ALA A 51 2.53 9.78 -6.57
CA ALA A 51 1.74 9.05 -7.56
C ALA A 51 2.59 8.09 -8.40
N GLU A 52 3.83 8.46 -8.74
CA GLU A 52 4.72 7.56 -9.47
C GLU A 52 5.16 6.36 -8.62
N MET A 53 5.48 6.58 -7.33
CA MET A 53 5.80 5.47 -6.43
C MET A 53 4.61 4.54 -6.26
N ALA A 54 3.42 5.09 -5.99
CA ALA A 54 2.21 4.32 -5.79
C ALA A 54 1.83 3.48 -7.03
N ALA A 55 2.06 4.00 -8.24
CA ALA A 55 1.81 3.29 -9.49
C ALA A 55 2.72 2.07 -9.69
N GLY A 56 3.89 2.04 -9.05
CA GLY A 56 4.85 0.94 -9.12
C GLY A 56 4.75 -0.09 -7.99
N LEU A 57 3.84 0.09 -7.02
CA LEU A 57 3.71 -0.82 -5.88
C LEU A 57 2.98 -2.10 -6.30
N ASP A 58 3.73 -3.20 -6.39
CA ASP A 58 3.18 -4.56 -6.49
C ASP A 58 3.17 -5.21 -5.09
N ALA A 59 2.04 -5.07 -4.40
CA ALA A 59 1.83 -5.60 -3.06
C ALA A 59 0.38 -6.05 -2.87
N ASP A 60 0.18 -7.06 -2.03
CA ASP A 60 -1.15 -7.53 -1.63
C ASP A 60 -1.75 -6.61 -0.57
N ALA A 61 -0.90 -5.97 0.25
CA ALA A 61 -1.29 -4.95 1.22
C ALA A 61 -0.36 -3.73 1.21
N ILE A 62 -0.93 -2.54 1.46
CA ILE A 62 -0.18 -1.29 1.65
C ILE A 62 -0.50 -0.72 3.03
N VAL A 63 0.52 -0.39 3.81
CA VAL A 63 0.40 0.29 5.11
C VAL A 63 1.02 1.69 5.04
N ILE A 64 0.22 2.72 5.31
CA ILE A 64 0.68 4.11 5.37
C ILE A 64 0.86 4.52 6.83
N ALA A 65 2.09 4.83 7.21
CA ALA A 65 2.42 5.35 8.54
C ALA A 65 2.40 6.89 8.53
N LEU A 66 1.47 7.49 9.26
CA LEU A 66 1.39 8.94 9.45
C LEU A 66 1.97 9.30 10.82
N LYS A 67 2.16 10.60 11.09
CA LYS A 67 2.50 11.12 12.42
C LYS A 67 1.35 11.94 12.97
N SER A 68 0.16 11.34 13.05
CA SER A 68 -1.08 12.01 13.39
C SER A 68 -1.55 11.79 14.82
N ARG A 69 -0.88 10.94 15.62
CA ARG A 69 -1.28 10.63 17.01
C ARG A 69 -1.52 11.87 17.89
N THR A 70 -0.75 12.94 17.67
CA THR A 70 -0.81 14.19 18.47
C THR A 70 -1.24 15.40 17.65
N THR A 71 -1.71 15.22 16.41
CA THR A 71 -2.20 16.33 15.59
C THR A 71 -3.61 16.71 16.01
N GLN A 72 -3.98 17.97 15.85
CA GLN A 72 -5.37 18.41 16.06
C GLN A 72 -6.32 17.74 15.06
N SER A 73 -7.48 17.32 15.55
CA SER A 73 -8.60 16.94 14.71
C SER A 73 -9.16 18.18 14.01
N ALA A 74 -9.53 18.03 12.75
CA ALA A 74 -10.26 19.05 12.00
C ALA A 74 -11.71 19.20 12.48
#